data_AF-A0A963EN70-F1
#
_entry.id   AF-A0A963EN70-F1
#
_cell.length_a   1.000
_cell.length_b   1.000
_cell.length_c   1.000
_cell.angle_alpha   90.00
_cell.angle_beta   90.00
_cell.angle_gamma   90.00
#
_symmetry.space_group_name_H-M   'P 1'
#
loop_
_entity.id
_entity.type
_entity.pdbx_description
1 polymer ?
#
loop_
_entity_poly.entity_id
_entity_poly.type
_entity_poly.pdbx_seq_one_letter_code
_entity_poly.pdbx_strand_id
1 'polypeptide(L)'
;PPTGTGVKHLAEDLFATPVEQAEIDFENEGGETFICGNPPYLGNTWQSVEQKSDIKDTLSGRTVSVGFLDYVSGWFVKAADFLACSPAVVAFVTTNSICQGQSVPILWPVIFEMGIEIRFAYTSFKWANLASHNAGVTVSIVALGRLSSSPKLVYEHDENGKVVSRQGISVTPYLTLGSPIMVEKRRKAISNISTMEFGNKPSDGGHLLLARLDIPSLCLTTSQHQRFIRRVCGSEDFIKSKSRFCIWIEDEFLDEALAIPTLRDRIDAVREVRLSSRDKGANALAKRAHQFKLMRIGLRHTIVVPSVSSERRPYLPVGIVDSNTAITNLAFGLYDAPLWNMALIASRVHLVWIATVCGKLETRYRYSNTLGWNTFPVPTLTEKNKADLTRCAENILLAREAHFPATIAELYDPEKMPANLREAHERNDEVLERIYIGRRFKNDTERLEKLFELYTRMTESPAAAGA
;
A
#
# COMPACT_ATOMS: atom_id res chain seq x y z
N PRO A 1 -19.01 -29.78 42.70
CA PRO A 1 -19.79 -30.88 43.31
C PRO A 1 -21.10 -31.07 42.53
N PRO A 2 -21.37 -32.23 41.94
CA PRO A 2 -22.53 -32.41 41.07
C PRO A 2 -23.81 -32.35 41.90
N THR A 3 -24.65 -31.37 41.64
CA THR A 3 -26.01 -31.24 42.19
C THR A 3 -26.97 -31.94 41.26
N GLY A 4 -27.28 -33.20 41.57
CA GLY A 4 -28.11 -34.05 40.73
C GLY A 4 -29.57 -33.63 40.68
N THR A 5 -30.11 -33.61 39.47
CA THR A 5 -31.53 -33.82 39.18
C THR A 5 -31.63 -34.58 37.87
N GLY A 6 -31.89 -35.89 37.95
CA GLY A 6 -31.92 -36.79 36.79
C GLY A 6 -33.28 -36.78 36.08
N VAL A 7 -33.24 -36.99 34.76
CA VAL A 7 -34.43 -37.30 33.94
C VAL A 7 -34.30 -38.71 33.38
N LYS A 8 -35.39 -39.48 33.42
CA LYS A 8 -35.48 -40.86 32.89
C LYS A 8 -35.81 -40.83 31.40
N HIS A 9 -35.00 -41.50 30.57
CA HIS A 9 -35.44 -41.99 29.26
C HIS A 9 -35.87 -43.46 29.36
N LEU A 10 -37.04 -43.77 28.81
CA LEU A 10 -37.62 -45.11 28.74
C LEU A 10 -36.86 -45.97 27.72
N ALA A 11 -36.39 -47.14 28.15
CA ALA A 11 -35.90 -48.21 27.28
C ALA A 11 -36.99 -49.29 27.11
N GLU A 12 -37.04 -49.93 25.95
CA GLU A 12 -38.04 -50.96 25.60
C GLU A 12 -37.73 -52.37 26.16
N ASP A 13 -36.76 -52.50 27.06
CA ASP A 13 -36.26 -53.74 27.63
C ASP A 13 -36.08 -53.60 29.15
N LEU A 14 -36.63 -54.55 29.92
CA LEU A 14 -36.73 -54.52 31.38
C LEU A 14 -35.44 -54.92 32.14
N PHE A 15 -34.37 -55.37 31.47
CA PHE A 15 -33.27 -56.08 32.13
C PHE A 15 -31.84 -55.62 31.80
N ALA A 16 -31.62 -54.56 31.02
CA ALA A 16 -30.26 -54.17 30.64
C ALA A 16 -29.97 -52.65 30.52
N THR A 17 -30.44 -51.82 31.46
CA THR A 17 -30.00 -50.41 31.54
C THR A 17 -28.94 -50.24 32.65
N PRO A 18 -27.68 -49.90 32.33
CA PRO A 18 -26.71 -49.50 33.33
C PRO A 18 -27.21 -48.23 34.04
N VAL A 19 -27.41 -48.30 35.36
CA VAL A 19 -28.07 -47.25 36.16
C VAL A 19 -27.09 -46.13 36.58
N GLU A 20 -25.80 -46.30 36.34
CA GLU A 20 -24.77 -45.30 36.64
C GLU A 20 -23.94 -45.01 35.38
N GLN A 21 -24.46 -44.13 34.52
CA GLN A 21 -23.62 -43.36 33.62
C GLN A 21 -23.52 -41.94 34.17
N ALA A 22 -22.29 -41.48 34.39
CA ALA A 22 -22.03 -40.06 34.58
C ALA A 22 -22.35 -39.36 33.26
N GLU A 23 -23.51 -38.71 33.16
CA GLU A 23 -23.65 -37.61 32.23
C GLU A 23 -22.58 -36.58 32.61
N ILE A 24 -21.64 -36.34 31.70
CA ILE A 24 -20.86 -35.11 31.73
C ILE A 24 -21.83 -34.03 31.28
N ASP A 25 -22.62 -33.57 32.24
CA ASP A 25 -23.39 -32.35 32.09
C ASP A 25 -22.35 -31.23 32.00
N PHE A 26 -22.07 -30.75 30.78
CA PHE A 26 -21.28 -29.55 30.65
C PHE A 26 -22.12 -28.44 31.30
N GLU A 27 -21.65 -27.86 32.41
CA GLU A 27 -22.27 -26.71 33.11
C GLU A 27 -22.56 -25.48 32.22
N ASN A 28 -22.28 -25.55 30.91
CA ASN A 28 -22.34 -24.49 29.94
C ASN A 28 -23.45 -24.68 28.90
N GLU A 29 -24.67 -25.07 29.29
CA GLU A 29 -25.86 -24.63 28.54
C GLU A 29 -25.92 -23.09 28.57
N GLY A 30 -25.24 -22.45 27.61
CA GLY A 30 -25.07 -21.00 27.54
C GLY A 30 -23.64 -20.46 27.69
N GLY A 31 -22.60 -21.29 27.58
CA GLY A 31 -21.20 -20.83 27.69
C GLY A 31 -20.78 -19.81 26.61
N GLU A 32 -19.98 -18.82 26.99
CA GLU A 32 -19.37 -17.87 26.06
C GLU A 32 -18.21 -18.52 25.29
N THR A 33 -18.24 -18.46 23.96
CA THR A 33 -17.18 -19.04 23.12
C THR A 33 -16.18 -17.97 22.66
N PHE A 34 -14.91 -18.20 22.95
CA PHE A 34 -13.81 -17.37 22.47
C PHE A 34 -12.83 -18.21 21.65
N ILE A 35 -12.49 -17.74 20.45
CA ILE A 35 -11.46 -18.37 19.61
C ILE A 35 -10.31 -17.39 19.48
N CYS A 36 -9.14 -17.77 19.97
CA CYS A 36 -7.93 -16.96 19.80
C CYS A 36 -6.82 -17.77 19.13
N GLY A 37 -5.96 -17.10 18.39
CA GLY A 37 -4.87 -17.79 17.70
C GLY A 37 -3.95 -16.89 16.91
N ASN A 38 -2.89 -17.50 16.41
CA ASN A 38 -1.94 -16.90 15.49
C ASN A 38 -1.82 -17.79 14.25
N PRO A 39 -2.75 -17.70 13.28
CA PRO A 39 -2.72 -18.53 12.08
C PRO A 39 -1.51 -18.19 11.19
N PRO A 40 -1.11 -19.08 10.26
CA PRO A 40 0.06 -18.85 9.41
C PRO A 40 -0.14 -17.71 8.40
N TYR A 41 0.91 -16.90 8.17
CA TYR A 41 0.91 -15.82 7.17
C TYR A 41 1.82 -16.17 6.00
N LEU A 42 1.28 -16.15 4.78
CA LEU A 42 2.04 -16.38 3.55
C LEU A 42 1.39 -15.56 2.44
N GLY A 43 2.11 -14.55 1.95
CA GLY A 43 1.67 -13.76 0.80
C GLY A 43 1.59 -14.61 -0.46
N ASN A 44 0.70 -14.25 -1.40
CA ASN A 44 0.37 -15.04 -2.60
C ASN A 44 1.59 -15.58 -3.39
N THR A 45 2.68 -14.82 -3.48
CA THR A 45 3.90 -15.26 -4.18
C THR A 45 4.53 -16.50 -3.54
N TRP A 46 4.41 -16.66 -2.22
CA TRP A 46 5.09 -17.69 -1.42
C TRP A 46 4.19 -18.84 -1.01
N GLN A 47 2.88 -18.77 -1.32
CA GLN A 47 1.94 -19.85 -1.04
C GLN A 47 2.21 -21.06 -1.94
N SER A 48 2.09 -22.26 -1.35
CA SER A 48 2.10 -23.53 -2.08
C SER A 48 0.87 -23.67 -3.00
N VAL A 49 0.85 -24.70 -3.83
CA VAL A 49 -0.30 -24.96 -4.73
C VAL A 49 -1.54 -25.32 -3.92
N GLU A 50 -1.37 -26.11 -2.86
CA GLU A 50 -2.42 -26.54 -1.94
C GLU A 50 -3.00 -25.34 -1.19
N GLN A 51 -2.14 -24.48 -0.62
CA GLN A 51 -2.57 -23.28 0.08
C GLN A 51 -3.36 -22.31 -0.82
N LYS A 52 -2.97 -22.21 -2.10
CA LYS A 52 -3.74 -21.43 -3.08
C LYS A 52 -5.10 -22.06 -3.37
N SER A 53 -5.20 -23.38 -3.37
CA SER A 53 -6.48 -24.08 -3.49
C SER A 53 -7.36 -23.81 -2.28
N ASP A 54 -6.83 -23.95 -1.07
CA ASP A 54 -7.57 -23.71 0.18
C ASP A 54 -8.24 -22.32 0.20
N ILE A 55 -7.49 -21.26 -0.14
CA ILE A 55 -8.05 -19.90 -0.22
C ILE A 55 -9.14 -19.84 -1.29
N LYS A 56 -8.87 -20.39 -2.48
CA LYS A 56 -9.81 -20.36 -3.59
C LYS A 56 -11.12 -21.06 -3.23
N ASP A 57 -11.04 -22.20 -2.56
CA ASP A 57 -12.19 -23.00 -2.16
C ASP A 57 -12.98 -22.31 -1.04
N THR A 58 -12.28 -21.71 -0.06
CA THR A 58 -12.88 -20.95 1.05
C THR A 58 -13.62 -19.69 0.57
N LEU A 59 -13.12 -19.04 -0.49
CA LEU A 59 -13.71 -17.82 -1.05
C LEU A 59 -14.52 -18.07 -2.33
N SER A 60 -14.76 -19.34 -2.68
CA SER A 60 -15.49 -19.72 -3.89
C SER A 60 -16.89 -19.10 -3.90
N GLY A 61 -17.24 -18.44 -5.01
CA GLY A 61 -18.52 -17.73 -5.15
C GLY A 61 -18.63 -16.41 -4.37
N ARG A 62 -17.64 -16.04 -3.53
CA ARG A 62 -17.65 -14.82 -2.71
C ARG A 62 -16.80 -13.70 -3.31
N THR A 63 -15.70 -14.04 -4.00
CA THR A 63 -14.89 -13.07 -4.73
C THR A 63 -14.12 -13.73 -5.88
N VAL A 64 -13.83 -12.95 -6.92
CA VAL A 64 -13.04 -13.41 -8.09
C VAL A 64 -11.55 -13.10 -7.95
N SER A 65 -11.14 -12.31 -6.96
CA SER A 65 -9.77 -11.77 -6.84
C SER A 65 -8.93 -12.42 -5.73
N VAL A 66 -9.13 -13.71 -5.48
CA VAL A 66 -8.47 -14.45 -4.37
C VAL A 66 -6.94 -14.43 -4.42
N GLY A 67 -6.34 -14.31 -5.61
CA GLY A 67 -4.89 -14.33 -5.81
C GLY A 67 -4.12 -13.13 -5.25
N PHE A 68 -4.78 -12.19 -4.57
CA PHE A 68 -4.12 -11.09 -3.87
C PHE A 68 -4.16 -11.22 -2.35
N LEU A 69 -4.85 -12.24 -1.81
CA LEU A 69 -5.00 -12.44 -0.38
C LEU A 69 -3.82 -13.21 0.21
N ASP A 70 -3.44 -12.83 1.43
CA ASP A 70 -2.53 -13.61 2.27
C ASP A 70 -3.26 -14.87 2.79
N TYR A 71 -2.52 -15.95 3.03
CA TYR A 71 -3.08 -17.22 3.49
C TYR A 71 -3.92 -17.09 4.77
N VAL A 72 -3.52 -16.22 5.70
CA VAL A 72 -4.28 -15.92 6.93
C VAL A 72 -5.72 -15.46 6.64
N SER A 73 -5.99 -14.89 5.47
CA SER A 73 -7.32 -14.42 5.07
C SER A 73 -8.36 -15.56 5.08
N GLY A 74 -7.95 -16.80 4.78
CA GLY A 74 -8.83 -17.97 4.85
C GLY A 74 -9.37 -18.22 6.26
N TRP A 75 -8.55 -18.00 7.29
CA TRP A 75 -8.97 -18.13 8.70
C TRP A 75 -9.98 -17.07 9.09
N PHE A 76 -9.83 -15.84 8.59
CA PHE A 76 -10.81 -14.77 8.82
C PHE A 76 -12.16 -15.09 8.19
N VAL A 77 -12.17 -15.65 6.97
CA VAL A 77 -13.41 -16.07 6.31
C VAL A 77 -14.06 -17.24 7.05
N LYS A 78 -13.28 -18.26 7.46
CA LYS A 78 -13.78 -19.38 8.28
C LYS A 78 -14.32 -18.92 9.64
N ALA A 79 -13.66 -17.96 10.27
CA ALA A 79 -14.13 -17.36 11.52
C ALA A 79 -15.45 -16.62 11.31
N ALA A 80 -15.59 -15.88 10.20
CA ALA A 80 -16.83 -15.21 9.85
C ALA A 80 -17.98 -16.23 9.61
N ASP A 81 -17.72 -17.33 8.90
CA ASP A 81 -18.68 -18.43 8.72
C ASP A 81 -19.15 -19.01 10.06
N PHE A 82 -18.21 -19.25 10.98
CA PHE A 82 -18.55 -19.75 12.31
C PHE A 82 -19.37 -18.74 13.12
N LEU A 83 -18.95 -17.48 13.11
CA LEU A 83 -19.63 -16.39 13.82
C LEU A 83 -21.04 -16.12 13.29
N ALA A 84 -21.30 -16.36 12.00
CA ALA A 84 -22.63 -16.22 11.41
C ALA A 84 -23.65 -17.19 12.04
N CYS A 85 -23.20 -18.36 12.50
CA CYS A 85 -24.06 -19.40 13.08
C CYS A 85 -23.92 -19.55 14.61
N SER A 86 -22.93 -18.90 15.25
CA SER A 86 -22.61 -19.13 16.67
C SER A 86 -22.35 -17.83 17.46
N PRO A 87 -22.78 -17.72 18.73
CA PRO A 87 -22.41 -16.60 19.61
C PRO A 87 -20.98 -16.81 20.10
N ALA A 88 -20.04 -16.17 19.41
CA ALA A 88 -18.64 -16.20 19.80
C ALA A 88 -17.95 -14.86 19.51
N VAL A 89 -16.72 -14.74 19.99
CA VAL A 89 -15.76 -13.71 19.57
C VAL A 89 -14.49 -14.40 19.13
N VAL A 90 -13.98 -14.03 17.95
CA VAL A 90 -12.72 -14.59 17.41
C VAL A 90 -11.68 -13.50 17.37
N ALA A 91 -10.48 -13.71 17.90
CA ALA A 91 -9.37 -12.76 17.82
C ALA A 91 -8.11 -13.42 17.27
N PHE A 92 -7.60 -12.92 16.15
CA PHE A 92 -6.38 -13.44 15.53
C PHE A 92 -5.27 -12.41 15.48
N VAL A 93 -4.04 -12.88 15.77
CA VAL A 93 -2.83 -12.21 15.32
C VAL A 93 -2.70 -12.45 13.82
N THR A 94 -2.43 -11.39 13.05
CA THR A 94 -2.36 -11.44 11.59
C THR A 94 -1.25 -10.53 11.06
N THR A 95 -0.75 -10.81 9.87
CA THR A 95 -0.02 -9.79 9.09
C THR A 95 -0.90 -8.55 8.92
N ASN A 96 -0.31 -7.37 9.07
CA ASN A 96 -0.99 -6.10 8.89
C ASN A 96 -1.48 -5.86 7.44
N SER A 97 -0.99 -6.66 6.47
CA SER A 97 -1.32 -6.55 5.06
C SER A 97 -2.77 -6.90 4.73
N ILE A 98 -3.52 -7.61 5.59
CA ILE A 98 -4.95 -7.87 5.36
C ILE A 98 -5.83 -6.63 5.60
N CYS A 99 -5.31 -5.65 6.34
CA CYS A 99 -5.96 -4.38 6.65
C CYS A 99 -5.37 -3.21 5.85
N GLN A 100 -4.64 -3.50 4.77
CA GLN A 100 -3.94 -2.50 3.97
C GLN A 100 -4.04 -2.80 2.48
N GLY A 101 -3.96 -1.75 1.66
CA GLY A 101 -3.81 -1.88 0.22
C GLY A 101 -4.89 -2.74 -0.44
N GLN A 102 -4.47 -3.61 -1.36
CA GLN A 102 -5.38 -4.35 -2.23
C GLN A 102 -6.16 -5.46 -1.52
N SER A 103 -5.68 -5.95 -0.37
CA SER A 103 -6.40 -6.97 0.41
C SER A 103 -7.74 -6.45 0.92
N VAL A 104 -7.80 -5.16 1.26
CA VAL A 104 -8.95 -4.57 1.93
C VAL A 104 -10.24 -4.69 1.12
N PRO A 105 -10.31 -4.17 -0.12
CA PRO A 105 -11.52 -4.25 -0.95
C PRO A 105 -11.82 -5.66 -1.47
N ILE A 106 -11.00 -6.67 -1.16
CA ILE A 106 -11.21 -8.07 -1.57
C ILE A 106 -11.74 -8.90 -0.40
N LEU A 107 -11.14 -8.77 0.79
CA LEU A 107 -11.45 -9.60 1.96
C LEU A 107 -12.64 -9.08 2.75
N TRP A 108 -12.64 -7.80 3.10
CA TRP A 108 -13.58 -7.27 4.09
C TRP A 108 -15.03 -7.17 3.63
N PRO A 109 -15.35 -6.93 2.33
CA PRO A 109 -16.74 -7.04 1.87
C PRO A 109 -17.33 -8.43 2.19
N VAL A 110 -16.56 -9.50 1.92
CA VAL A 110 -16.98 -10.89 2.16
C VAL A 110 -17.30 -11.13 3.63
N ILE A 111 -16.51 -10.58 4.55
CA ILE A 111 -16.72 -10.74 6.00
C ILE A 111 -17.91 -9.91 6.47
N PHE A 112 -17.99 -8.64 6.06
CA PHE A 112 -19.02 -7.73 6.56
C PHE A 112 -20.42 -8.05 6.03
N GLU A 113 -20.53 -8.56 4.79
CA GLU A 113 -21.80 -9.02 4.22
C GLU A 113 -22.43 -10.19 5.01
N MET A 114 -21.64 -10.90 5.83
CA MET A 114 -22.13 -11.95 6.73
C MET A 114 -22.67 -11.42 8.07
N GLY A 115 -22.80 -10.10 8.23
CA GLY A 115 -23.23 -9.48 9.49
C GLY A 115 -22.16 -9.56 10.59
N ILE A 116 -20.89 -9.67 10.20
CA ILE A 116 -19.74 -9.69 11.09
C ILE A 116 -19.08 -8.31 11.11
N GLU A 117 -18.59 -7.89 12.26
CA GLU A 117 -17.89 -6.62 12.47
C GLU A 117 -16.59 -6.83 13.23
N ILE A 118 -15.73 -5.82 13.20
CA ILE A 118 -14.53 -5.77 14.04
C ILE A 118 -14.93 -5.25 15.44
N ARG A 119 -14.71 -6.05 16.48
CA ARG A 119 -15.00 -5.73 17.89
C ARG A 119 -13.89 -4.92 18.55
N PHE A 120 -12.65 -5.35 18.35
CA PHE A 120 -11.49 -4.56 18.70
C PHE A 120 -10.34 -4.86 17.75
N ALA A 121 -9.37 -3.96 17.70
CA ALA A 121 -8.14 -4.19 16.97
C ALA A 121 -6.93 -3.58 17.65
N TYR A 122 -5.79 -4.26 17.60
CA TYR A 122 -4.48 -3.65 17.76
C TYR A 122 -3.95 -3.30 16.37
N THR A 123 -3.61 -2.03 16.17
CA THR A 123 -2.95 -1.56 14.94
C THR A 123 -1.55 -2.15 14.80
N SER A 124 -0.84 -1.81 13.72
CA SER A 124 0.45 -2.41 13.39
C SER A 124 1.50 -2.21 14.49
N PHE A 125 2.12 -3.29 14.97
CA PHE A 125 3.28 -3.26 15.86
C PHE A 125 4.30 -4.33 15.47
N LYS A 126 5.56 -4.13 15.89
CA LYS A 126 6.62 -5.12 15.67
C LYS A 126 6.44 -6.28 16.64
N TRP A 127 6.30 -7.49 16.11
CA TRP A 127 6.30 -8.69 16.93
C TRP A 127 7.70 -8.91 17.50
N ALA A 128 7.77 -9.15 18.80
CA ALA A 128 8.98 -9.58 19.47
C ALA A 128 8.67 -10.84 20.27
N ASN A 129 9.34 -11.95 19.95
CA ASN A 129 9.40 -13.11 20.81
C ASN A 129 10.74 -13.14 21.57
N LEU A 130 10.79 -13.92 22.65
CA LEU A 130 12.00 -14.15 23.43
C LEU A 130 12.92 -15.22 22.80
N ALA A 131 12.68 -15.61 21.54
CA ALA A 131 13.43 -16.67 20.87
C ALA A 131 14.64 -16.11 20.11
N SER A 132 15.69 -16.94 19.98
CA SER A 132 17.00 -16.61 19.41
C SER A 132 16.95 -16.09 17.96
N HIS A 133 15.88 -16.39 17.23
CA HIS A 133 15.62 -15.93 15.87
C HIS A 133 14.30 -15.16 15.84
N ASN A 134 14.36 -13.94 16.35
CA ASN A 134 13.22 -13.03 16.36
C ASN A 134 12.84 -12.69 14.92
N ALA A 135 11.75 -13.27 14.41
CA ALA A 135 11.22 -12.90 13.12
C ALA A 135 10.64 -11.48 13.28
N GLY A 136 11.38 -10.47 12.81
CA GLY A 136 11.00 -9.05 12.88
C GLY A 136 9.81 -8.70 12.00
N VAL A 137 8.67 -9.36 12.21
CA VAL A 137 7.44 -9.22 11.44
C VAL A 137 6.55 -8.18 12.10
N THR A 138 5.94 -7.32 11.29
CA THR A 138 4.92 -6.39 11.76
C THR A 138 3.55 -7.07 11.70
N VAL A 139 2.86 -7.12 12.83
CA VAL A 139 1.55 -7.77 12.95
C VAL A 139 0.49 -6.77 13.41
N SER A 140 -0.76 -7.17 13.29
CA SER A 140 -1.93 -6.56 13.94
C SER A 140 -2.73 -7.65 14.65
N ILE A 141 -3.58 -7.27 15.59
CA ILE A 141 -4.55 -8.18 16.19
C ILE A 141 -5.93 -7.70 15.80
N VAL A 142 -6.78 -8.57 15.28
CA VAL A 142 -8.13 -8.20 14.86
C VAL A 142 -9.13 -9.18 15.45
N ALA A 143 -10.11 -8.62 16.17
CA ALA A 143 -11.18 -9.38 16.75
C ALA A 143 -12.49 -9.18 15.98
N LEU A 144 -13.12 -10.28 15.61
CA LEU A 144 -14.39 -10.34 14.92
C LEU A 144 -15.51 -10.80 15.88
N GLY A 145 -16.71 -10.29 15.64
CA GLY A 145 -17.93 -10.75 16.26
C GLY A 145 -19.13 -10.40 15.40
N ARG A 146 -20.31 -10.94 15.72
CA ARG A 146 -21.56 -10.50 15.07
C ARG A 146 -21.82 -9.02 15.35
N LEU A 147 -22.55 -8.33 14.47
CA LEU A 147 -22.97 -6.94 14.67
C LEU A 147 -23.59 -6.73 16.06
N SER A 148 -23.16 -5.68 16.77
CA SER A 148 -23.78 -5.25 18.02
C SER A 148 -23.67 -3.75 18.25
N SER A 149 -24.50 -3.24 19.18
CA SER A 149 -24.43 -1.87 19.69
C SER A 149 -23.30 -1.64 20.71
N SER A 150 -22.55 -2.68 21.08
CA SER A 150 -21.44 -2.56 22.03
C SER A 150 -20.34 -1.66 21.46
N PRO A 151 -19.67 -0.85 22.28
CA PRO A 151 -18.58 -0.03 21.78
C PRO A 151 -17.41 -0.88 21.24
N LYS A 152 -16.73 -0.36 20.24
CA LYS A 152 -15.56 -0.99 19.62
C LYS A 152 -14.29 -0.27 20.03
N LEU A 153 -13.19 -1.01 20.13
CA LEU A 153 -11.92 -0.49 20.63
C LEU A 153 -10.79 -0.60 19.59
N VAL A 154 -10.00 0.46 19.46
CA VAL A 154 -8.76 0.44 18.67
C VAL A 154 -7.61 0.76 19.61
N TYR A 155 -6.62 -0.13 19.63
CA TYR A 155 -5.39 -0.02 20.39
C TYR A 155 -4.24 0.38 19.46
N GLU A 156 -3.51 1.42 19.84
CA GLU A 156 -2.41 1.98 19.04
C GLU A 156 -1.19 2.19 19.92
N HIS A 157 -0.01 1.96 19.36
CA HIS A 157 1.23 2.32 20.03
C HIS A 157 1.53 3.79 19.76
N ASP A 158 1.73 4.58 20.81
CA ASP A 158 2.24 5.94 20.69
C ASP A 158 3.73 5.94 20.31
N GLU A 159 4.30 7.14 20.12
CA GLU A 159 5.71 7.32 19.74
C GLU A 159 6.70 6.74 20.78
N ASN A 160 6.26 6.57 22.03
CA ASN A 160 7.03 5.97 23.11
C ASN A 160 6.78 4.46 23.26
N GLY A 161 5.98 3.87 22.37
CA GLY A 161 5.60 2.45 22.39
C GLY A 161 4.50 2.11 23.39
N LYS A 162 3.94 3.08 24.12
CA LYS A 162 2.84 2.86 25.05
C LYS A 162 1.54 2.63 24.27
N VAL A 163 0.77 1.65 24.71
CA VAL A 163 -0.53 1.36 24.11
C VAL A 163 -1.57 2.37 24.63
N VAL A 164 -2.20 3.07 23.71
CA VAL A 164 -3.38 3.92 23.94
C VAL A 164 -4.60 3.28 23.32
N SER A 165 -5.75 3.39 23.97
CA SER A 165 -7.02 2.86 23.48
C SER A 165 -7.98 3.98 23.11
N ARG A 166 -8.65 3.84 21.97
CA ARG A 166 -9.73 4.72 21.54
C ARG A 166 -11.00 3.90 21.34
N GLN A 167 -12.15 4.52 21.61
CA GLN A 167 -13.46 3.87 21.54
C GLN A 167 -14.34 4.57 20.50
N GLY A 168 -15.10 3.78 19.75
CA GLY A 168 -16.10 4.30 18.81
C GLY A 168 -17.21 3.31 18.53
N ILE A 169 -18.09 3.68 17.60
CA ILE A 169 -19.28 2.90 17.23
C ILE A 169 -18.91 1.74 16.28
N SER A 170 -17.89 1.94 15.45
CA SER A 170 -17.45 0.96 14.45
C SER A 170 -15.94 1.08 14.20
N VAL A 171 -15.33 -0.03 13.79
CA VAL A 171 -13.94 -0.10 13.35
C VAL A 171 -13.91 -0.44 11.87
N THR A 172 -13.14 0.33 11.11
CA THR A 172 -12.97 0.14 9.67
C THR A 172 -12.04 -1.03 9.36
N PRO A 173 -12.07 -1.55 8.13
CA PRO A 173 -11.08 -2.50 7.62
C PRO A 173 -9.62 -2.03 7.69
N TYR A 174 -9.39 -0.73 7.83
CA TYR A 174 -8.07 -0.12 7.99
C TYR A 174 -7.65 0.01 9.46
N LEU A 175 -8.42 -0.58 10.37
CA LEU A 175 -8.22 -0.53 11.82
C LEU A 175 -8.29 0.89 12.39
N THR A 176 -9.12 1.74 11.79
CA THR A 176 -9.45 3.08 12.30
C THR A 176 -10.86 3.10 12.87
N LEU A 177 -11.18 4.10 13.69
CA LEU A 177 -12.57 4.35 14.08
C LEU A 177 -13.31 5.06 12.95
N GLY A 178 -14.58 4.69 12.75
CA GLY A 178 -15.46 5.33 11.76
C GLY A 178 -16.24 4.34 10.91
N SER A 179 -16.97 4.87 9.94
CA SER A 179 -17.78 4.06 9.02
C SER A 179 -16.91 3.11 8.20
N PRO A 180 -17.34 1.85 7.94
CA PRO A 180 -16.54 0.82 7.28
C PRO A 180 -16.39 1.05 5.76
N ILE A 181 -15.94 2.25 5.38
CA ILE A 181 -15.71 2.67 4.00
C ILE A 181 -14.47 1.95 3.47
N MET A 182 -14.58 1.37 2.28
CA MET A 182 -13.49 0.70 1.59
C MET A 182 -13.11 1.48 0.34
N VAL A 183 -11.81 1.58 0.09
CA VAL A 183 -11.28 2.35 -1.04
C VAL A 183 -10.96 1.35 -2.13
N GLU A 184 -11.64 1.51 -3.25
CA GLU A 184 -11.47 0.64 -4.40
C GLU A 184 -10.39 1.17 -5.33
N LYS A 185 -9.70 0.24 -5.98
CA LYS A 185 -8.68 0.58 -6.97
C LYS A 185 -9.30 1.30 -8.17
N ARG A 186 -8.78 2.49 -8.49
CA ARG A 186 -9.20 3.28 -9.66
C ARG A 186 -8.09 3.38 -10.69
N ARG A 187 -8.43 3.28 -11.98
CA ARG A 187 -7.49 3.50 -13.10
C ARG A 187 -7.29 4.98 -13.43
N LYS A 188 -8.33 5.79 -13.25
CA LYS A 188 -8.32 7.25 -13.42
C LYS A 188 -8.57 7.91 -12.07
N ALA A 189 -8.08 9.13 -11.88
CA ALA A 189 -8.30 9.87 -10.65
C ALA A 189 -9.78 10.24 -10.47
N ILE A 190 -10.29 10.17 -9.24
CA ILE A 190 -11.64 10.66 -8.88
C ILE A 190 -11.71 12.19 -8.83
N SER A 191 -10.56 12.85 -8.67
CA SER A 191 -10.43 14.30 -8.61
C SER A 191 -9.75 14.84 -9.87
N ASN A 192 -9.93 16.13 -10.14
CA ASN A 192 -9.30 16.82 -11.27
C ASN A 192 -7.81 17.10 -11.01
N ILE A 193 -7.02 16.04 -11.00
CA ILE A 193 -5.57 16.03 -10.77
C ILE A 193 -4.84 15.34 -11.93
N SER A 194 -3.55 15.61 -12.09
CA SER A 194 -2.77 15.09 -13.22
C SER A 194 -2.66 13.57 -13.18
N THR A 195 -2.56 12.94 -14.35
CA THR A 195 -2.38 11.48 -14.42
C THR A 195 -1.02 11.08 -13.86
N MET A 196 -1.03 10.14 -12.92
CA MET A 196 0.18 9.54 -12.37
C MET A 196 0.37 8.14 -12.92
N GLU A 197 1.57 7.87 -13.39
CA GLU A 197 1.92 6.64 -14.06
C GLU A 197 2.98 5.86 -13.31
N PHE A 198 2.95 4.55 -13.50
CA PHE A 198 4.02 3.67 -13.02
C PHE A 198 5.27 3.87 -13.87
N GLY A 199 6.44 3.90 -13.24
CA GLY A 199 7.70 4.11 -13.94
C GLY A 199 8.11 2.95 -14.85
N ASN A 200 9.22 3.14 -15.55
CA ASN A 200 9.68 2.26 -16.62
C ASN A 200 10.26 0.95 -16.04
N LYS A 201 9.58 -0.18 -16.28
CA LYS A 201 10.07 -1.51 -15.84
C LYS A 201 11.07 -2.06 -16.86
N PRO A 202 12.35 -2.32 -16.50
CA PRO A 202 13.35 -2.82 -17.44
C PRO A 202 13.05 -4.24 -17.94
N SER A 203 12.84 -5.21 -17.02
CA SER A 203 12.67 -6.65 -17.34
C SER A 203 13.76 -7.16 -18.31
N ASP A 204 15.01 -6.86 -17.97
CA ASP A 204 16.16 -6.86 -18.88
C ASP A 204 17.37 -7.63 -18.32
N GLY A 205 17.21 -8.31 -17.17
CA GLY A 205 18.33 -8.98 -16.49
C GLY A 205 19.40 -8.03 -15.92
N GLY A 206 19.15 -6.72 -15.93
CA GLY A 206 20.14 -5.70 -15.56
C GLY A 206 21.08 -5.29 -16.71
N HIS A 207 20.88 -5.79 -17.93
CA HIS A 207 21.78 -5.50 -19.05
C HIS A 207 21.65 -4.08 -19.63
N LEU A 208 20.52 -3.39 -19.43
CA LEU A 208 20.32 -2.00 -19.82
C LEU A 208 20.54 -1.01 -18.68
N LEU A 209 20.83 -1.49 -17.47
CA LEU A 209 21.19 -0.66 -16.31
C LEU A 209 22.71 -0.59 -16.18
N LEU A 210 23.20 0.59 -15.81
CA LEU A 210 24.62 0.89 -15.74
C LEU A 210 24.97 1.60 -14.43
N ALA A 211 26.09 1.21 -13.85
CA ALA A 211 26.83 2.06 -12.92
C ALA A 211 27.62 3.12 -13.70
N ARG A 212 27.99 4.21 -13.03
CA ARG A 212 28.82 5.26 -13.64
C ARG A 212 30.14 4.72 -14.21
N LEU A 213 30.72 3.73 -13.54
CA LEU A 213 31.99 3.11 -13.93
C LEU A 213 31.87 2.24 -15.20
N ASP A 214 30.67 1.82 -15.58
CA ASP A 214 30.45 1.00 -16.77
C ASP A 214 30.45 1.85 -18.05
N ILE A 215 30.15 3.15 -17.96
CA ILE A 215 29.95 4.03 -19.12
C ILE A 215 31.18 4.10 -20.04
N PRO A 216 32.41 4.29 -19.53
CA PRO A 216 33.59 4.35 -20.39
C PRO A 216 33.80 3.08 -21.23
N SER A 217 33.40 1.91 -20.70
CA SER A 217 33.53 0.63 -21.41
C SER A 217 32.64 0.51 -22.65
N LEU A 218 31.64 1.39 -22.80
CA LEU A 218 30.76 1.40 -23.97
C LEU A 218 31.42 2.01 -25.20
N CYS A 219 32.52 2.77 -25.05
CA CYS A 219 33.26 3.41 -26.14
C CYS A 219 32.38 4.29 -27.05
N LEU A 220 31.42 5.01 -26.46
CA LEU A 220 30.50 5.89 -27.20
C LEU A 220 31.14 7.22 -27.56
N THR A 221 30.85 7.73 -28.75
CA THR A 221 31.12 9.15 -29.07
C THR A 221 30.26 10.07 -28.20
N THR A 222 30.61 11.36 -28.11
CA THR A 222 29.82 12.35 -27.35
C THR A 222 28.36 12.40 -27.81
N SER A 223 28.10 12.33 -29.12
CA SER A 223 26.73 12.33 -29.67
C SER A 223 25.97 11.06 -29.29
N GLN A 224 26.60 9.88 -29.40
CA GLN A 224 26.00 8.61 -29.00
C GLN A 224 25.75 8.53 -27.50
N HIS A 225 26.65 9.07 -26.69
CA HIS A 225 26.44 9.15 -25.24
C HIS A 225 25.22 10.02 -24.92
N GLN A 226 25.12 11.21 -25.51
CA GLN A 226 23.95 12.08 -25.33
C GLN A 226 22.65 11.47 -25.88
N ARG A 227 22.73 10.57 -26.86
CA ARG A 227 21.55 9.89 -27.43
C ARG A 227 21.10 8.70 -26.59
N PHE A 228 22.03 7.81 -26.24
CA PHE A 228 21.73 6.49 -25.67
C PHE A 228 21.87 6.40 -24.16
N ILE A 229 22.56 7.33 -23.51
CA ILE A 229 22.75 7.27 -22.06
C ILE A 229 21.82 8.28 -21.38
N ARG A 230 21.05 7.78 -20.42
CA ARG A 230 20.18 8.60 -19.56
C ARG A 230 20.48 8.32 -18.11
N ARG A 231 20.22 9.30 -17.24
CA ARG A 231 20.14 9.01 -15.80
C ARG A 231 18.90 8.17 -15.56
N VAL A 232 18.98 7.28 -14.60
CA VAL A 232 17.82 6.48 -14.19
C VAL A 232 17.69 6.46 -12.67
N CYS A 233 16.47 6.65 -12.15
CA CYS A 233 16.24 6.62 -10.71
C CYS A 233 15.00 5.80 -10.32
N GLY A 234 15.14 5.03 -9.25
CA GLY A 234 14.02 4.48 -8.48
C GLY A 234 13.90 5.17 -7.13
N SER A 235 13.13 4.56 -6.22
CA SER A 235 12.95 5.10 -4.87
C SER A 235 14.27 5.40 -4.17
N GLU A 236 15.18 4.44 -4.13
CA GLU A 236 16.41 4.59 -3.35
C GLU A 236 17.37 5.61 -3.99
N ASP A 237 17.50 5.62 -5.31
CA ASP A 237 18.40 6.57 -5.98
C ASP A 237 17.93 8.00 -5.81
N PHE A 238 16.63 8.21 -5.91
CA PHE A 238 16.06 9.53 -5.72
C PHE A 238 16.23 10.00 -4.27
N ILE A 239 15.90 9.14 -3.30
CA ILE A 239 15.96 9.48 -1.87
C ILE A 239 17.40 9.71 -1.40
N LYS A 240 18.35 8.87 -1.83
CA LYS A 240 19.75 8.91 -1.37
C LYS A 240 20.71 9.56 -2.38
N SER A 241 20.17 10.25 -3.39
CA SER A 241 20.95 10.88 -4.47
C SER A 241 21.97 9.94 -5.16
N LYS A 242 21.64 8.65 -5.31
CA LYS A 242 22.54 7.70 -5.99
C LYS A 242 22.59 8.00 -7.49
N SER A 243 23.76 7.76 -8.10
CA SER A 243 23.96 7.91 -9.54
C SER A 243 23.86 6.55 -10.23
N ARG A 244 22.74 6.30 -10.93
CA ARG A 244 22.58 5.19 -11.86
C ARG A 244 22.23 5.71 -13.25
N PHE A 245 22.59 4.93 -14.25
CA PHE A 245 22.35 5.23 -15.66
C PHE A 245 21.65 4.07 -16.34
N CYS A 246 21.05 4.34 -17.49
CA CYS A 246 20.53 3.31 -18.37
C CYS A 246 20.88 3.57 -19.83
N ILE A 247 20.84 2.49 -20.60
CA ILE A 247 20.80 2.52 -22.05
C ILE A 247 19.35 2.75 -22.46
N TRP A 248 19.11 3.85 -23.15
CA TRP A 248 17.81 4.33 -23.61
C TRP A 248 17.83 4.46 -25.13
N ILE A 249 17.35 3.44 -25.84
CA ILE A 249 17.38 3.38 -27.31
C ILE A 249 15.96 3.47 -27.82
N GLU A 250 15.66 4.56 -28.52
CA GLU A 250 14.41 4.74 -29.27
C GLU A 250 14.48 4.00 -30.61
N ASP A 251 13.33 3.62 -31.16
CA ASP A 251 13.26 2.74 -32.33
C ASP A 251 13.98 3.32 -33.56
N GLU A 252 13.94 4.64 -33.73
CA GLU A 252 14.60 5.34 -34.85
C GLU A 252 16.14 5.25 -34.81
N PHE A 253 16.74 4.93 -33.66
CA PHE A 253 18.19 4.84 -33.47
C PHE A 253 18.68 3.40 -33.23
N LEU A 254 17.81 2.41 -33.42
CA LEU A 254 18.18 1.01 -33.18
C LEU A 254 19.32 0.53 -34.09
N ASP A 255 19.28 0.88 -35.38
CA ASP A 255 20.31 0.45 -36.34
C ASP A 255 21.69 1.00 -35.97
N GLU A 256 21.75 2.25 -35.52
CA GLU A 256 22.97 2.85 -35.00
C GLU A 256 23.45 2.13 -33.74
N ALA A 257 22.55 1.83 -32.80
CA ALA A 257 22.90 1.11 -31.58
C ALA A 257 23.44 -0.29 -31.86
N LEU A 258 22.88 -1.02 -32.84
CA LEU A 258 23.33 -2.36 -33.24
C LEU A 258 24.70 -2.35 -33.95
N ALA A 259 25.09 -1.22 -34.55
CA ALA A 259 26.42 -1.04 -35.12
C ALA A 259 27.51 -0.90 -34.03
N ILE A 260 27.14 -0.57 -32.79
CA ILE A 260 28.04 -0.45 -31.64
C ILE A 260 28.12 -1.81 -30.93
N PRO A 261 29.27 -2.53 -30.97
CA PRO A 261 29.35 -3.90 -30.45
C PRO A 261 28.90 -4.02 -28.99
N THR A 262 29.33 -3.10 -28.14
CA THR A 262 29.03 -3.10 -26.69
C THR A 262 27.55 -2.91 -26.38
N LEU A 263 26.81 -2.18 -27.23
CA LEU A 263 25.36 -2.02 -27.08
C LEU A 263 24.62 -3.23 -27.67
N ARG A 264 25.04 -3.72 -28.84
CA ARG A 264 24.49 -4.93 -29.46
C ARG A 264 24.54 -6.13 -28.51
N ASP A 265 25.70 -6.39 -27.90
CA ASP A 265 25.89 -7.52 -26.98
C ASP A 265 24.92 -7.43 -25.78
N ARG A 266 24.69 -6.22 -25.27
CA ARG A 266 23.70 -5.99 -24.19
C ARG A 266 22.27 -6.21 -24.67
N ILE A 267 21.90 -5.74 -25.85
CA ILE A 267 20.58 -5.97 -26.46
C ILE A 267 20.33 -7.46 -26.64
N ASP A 268 21.34 -8.21 -27.09
CA ASP A 268 21.25 -9.66 -27.28
C ASP A 268 21.07 -10.38 -25.95
N ALA A 269 21.82 -10.01 -24.91
CA ALA A 269 21.66 -10.54 -23.56
C ALA A 269 20.25 -10.26 -22.98
N VAL A 270 19.68 -9.07 -23.22
CA VAL A 270 18.28 -8.79 -22.85
C VAL A 270 17.31 -9.72 -23.57
N ARG A 271 17.54 -9.99 -24.86
CA ARG A 271 16.70 -10.89 -25.65
C ARG A 271 16.71 -12.30 -25.06
N GLU A 272 17.88 -12.83 -24.72
CA GLU A 272 18.04 -14.15 -24.11
C GLU A 272 17.33 -14.25 -22.75
N VAL A 273 17.54 -13.27 -21.86
CA VAL A 273 16.86 -13.22 -20.56
C VAL A 273 15.35 -13.21 -20.73
N ARG A 274 14.84 -12.43 -21.69
CA ARG A 274 13.39 -12.36 -21.96
C ARG A 274 12.83 -13.65 -22.54
N LEU A 275 13.54 -14.31 -23.45
CA LEU A 275 13.09 -15.58 -24.05
C LEU A 275 13.11 -16.76 -23.05
N SER A 276 14.05 -16.75 -22.11
CA SER A 276 14.15 -17.78 -21.06
C SER A 276 13.13 -17.63 -19.92
N SER A 277 12.39 -16.52 -19.88
CA SER A 277 11.42 -16.23 -18.82
C SER A 277 10.17 -17.12 -18.90
N ARG A 278 9.60 -17.45 -17.73
CA ARG A 278 8.29 -18.09 -17.61
C ARG A 278 7.14 -17.11 -17.85
N ASP A 279 7.39 -15.79 -17.75
CA ASP A 279 6.40 -14.74 -17.98
C ASP A 279 6.21 -14.51 -19.48
N LYS A 280 5.06 -14.93 -20.04
CA LYS A 280 4.70 -14.69 -21.45
C LYS A 280 4.83 -13.22 -21.86
N GLY A 281 4.58 -12.29 -20.92
CA GLY A 281 4.75 -10.86 -21.14
C GLY A 281 6.21 -10.47 -21.36
N ALA A 282 7.16 -11.10 -20.67
CA ALA A 282 8.59 -10.90 -20.89
C ALA A 282 9.01 -11.46 -22.26
N ASN A 283 8.53 -12.64 -22.64
CA ASN A 283 8.88 -13.28 -23.91
C ASN A 283 8.44 -12.42 -25.11
N ALA A 284 7.26 -11.80 -25.03
CA ALA A 284 6.79 -10.86 -26.04
C ALA A 284 7.71 -9.63 -26.20
N LEU A 285 8.38 -9.19 -25.13
CA LEU A 285 9.32 -8.06 -25.14
C LEU A 285 10.67 -8.40 -25.78
N ALA A 286 10.97 -9.67 -26.05
CA ALA A 286 12.22 -10.07 -26.69
C ALA A 286 12.38 -9.47 -28.11
N LYS A 287 11.26 -9.19 -28.80
CA LYS A 287 11.25 -8.55 -30.12
C LYS A 287 11.74 -7.09 -30.09
N ARG A 288 11.72 -6.45 -28.93
CA ARG A 288 12.16 -5.06 -28.68
C ARG A 288 13.13 -5.02 -27.49
N ALA A 289 14.16 -5.86 -27.58
CA ALA A 289 15.15 -6.08 -26.53
C ALA A 289 15.98 -4.82 -26.18
N HIS A 290 16.06 -3.85 -27.09
CA HIS A 290 16.71 -2.56 -26.86
C HIS A 290 15.93 -1.61 -25.93
N GLN A 291 14.67 -1.91 -25.65
CA GLN A 291 13.77 -1.05 -24.88
C GLN A 291 13.43 -1.63 -23.51
N PHE A 292 13.05 -0.75 -22.58
CA PHE A 292 12.32 -1.14 -21.37
C PHE A 292 10.89 -1.56 -21.74
N LYS A 293 10.15 -2.17 -20.80
CA LYS A 293 8.74 -2.53 -21.02
C LYS A 293 7.90 -1.30 -21.40
N LEU A 294 8.17 -0.16 -20.78
CA LEU A 294 7.62 1.16 -21.12
C LEU A 294 8.79 2.12 -21.21
N MET A 295 8.69 3.11 -22.09
CA MET A 295 9.71 4.15 -22.27
C MET A 295 9.06 5.53 -22.17
N ARG A 296 8.74 5.93 -20.94
CA ARG A 296 8.10 7.20 -20.62
C ARG A 296 9.07 8.16 -19.95
N ILE A 297 9.07 9.39 -20.43
CA ILE A 297 9.87 10.49 -19.89
C ILE A 297 9.12 11.80 -20.16
N GLY A 298 9.27 12.78 -19.27
CA GLY A 298 8.70 14.12 -19.47
C GLY A 298 9.52 14.90 -20.49
N LEU A 299 8.85 15.74 -21.28
CA LEU A 299 9.48 16.63 -22.25
C LEU A 299 10.28 17.74 -21.57
N ARG A 300 9.80 18.23 -20.43
CA ARG A 300 10.42 19.28 -19.61
C ARG A 300 10.90 18.71 -18.29
N HIS A 301 10.01 18.01 -17.58
CA HIS A 301 10.30 17.49 -16.25
C HIS A 301 9.37 16.33 -15.88
N THR A 302 9.77 15.57 -14.86
CA THR A 302 8.93 14.55 -14.24
C THR A 302 8.84 14.80 -12.73
N ILE A 303 7.62 14.90 -12.19
CA ILE A 303 7.41 14.83 -10.74
C ILE A 303 7.53 13.37 -10.34
N VAL A 304 8.54 13.05 -9.53
CA VAL A 304 8.86 11.68 -9.10
C VAL A 304 8.37 11.41 -7.69
N VAL A 305 7.65 10.30 -7.53
CA VAL A 305 7.15 9.81 -6.24
C VAL A 305 7.72 8.42 -5.98
N PRO A 306 8.63 8.27 -4.99
CA PRO A 306 9.15 6.97 -4.59
C PRO A 306 8.05 5.97 -4.24
N SER A 307 8.14 4.76 -4.79
CA SER A 307 7.21 3.67 -4.48
C SER A 307 7.38 3.12 -3.07
N VAL A 308 8.58 3.18 -2.50
CA VAL A 308 8.87 2.75 -1.13
C VAL A 308 9.62 3.85 -0.40
N SER A 309 9.12 4.23 0.77
CA SER A 309 9.77 5.22 1.65
C SER A 309 9.57 4.84 3.12
N SER A 310 10.49 5.28 3.98
CA SER A 310 10.32 5.05 5.43
C SER A 310 9.18 5.91 5.97
N GLU A 311 8.37 5.25 6.79
CA GLU A 311 7.33 5.76 7.66
C GLU A 311 7.80 6.80 8.69
N ARG A 312 9.10 6.82 9.01
CA ARG A 312 9.65 7.84 9.91
C ARG A 312 9.63 9.25 9.32
N ARG A 313 9.59 9.39 7.99
CA ARG A 313 9.64 10.72 7.36
C ARG A 313 8.32 11.45 7.57
N PRO A 314 8.34 12.73 7.97
CA PRO A 314 7.12 13.49 8.22
C PRO A 314 6.31 13.77 6.93
N TYR A 315 6.96 13.68 5.76
CA TYR A 315 6.39 13.89 4.44
C TYR A 315 6.93 12.86 3.43
N LEU A 316 6.20 12.66 2.33
CA LEU A 316 6.70 11.83 1.23
C LEU A 316 7.91 12.49 0.55
N PRO A 317 8.97 11.73 0.23
CA PRO A 317 10.15 12.23 -0.47
C PRO A 317 9.87 12.42 -1.97
N VAL A 318 8.94 13.30 -2.33
CA VAL A 318 8.60 13.69 -3.71
C VAL A 318 9.52 14.80 -4.22
N GLY A 319 9.78 14.88 -5.52
CA GLY A 319 10.43 16.04 -6.13
C GLY A 319 10.38 16.01 -7.65
N ILE A 320 11.33 16.70 -8.29
CA ILE A 320 11.38 16.86 -9.75
C ILE A 320 12.69 16.30 -10.28
N VAL A 321 12.62 15.66 -11.45
CA VAL A 321 13.79 15.33 -12.27
C VAL A 321 13.62 15.91 -13.68
N ASP A 322 14.74 16.18 -14.35
CA ASP A 322 14.78 16.73 -15.71
C ASP A 322 14.29 15.74 -16.78
N SER A 323 14.17 16.23 -18.01
CA SER A 323 13.78 15.44 -19.20
C SER A 323 14.86 14.46 -19.68
N ASN A 324 16.01 14.38 -19.00
CA ASN A 324 17.07 13.39 -19.29
C ASN A 324 17.18 12.31 -18.22
N THR A 325 16.26 12.30 -17.26
CA THR A 325 16.22 11.32 -16.17
C THR A 325 14.97 10.44 -16.30
N ALA A 326 15.19 9.16 -16.65
CA ALA A 326 14.14 8.16 -16.65
C ALA A 326 13.85 7.67 -15.23
N ILE A 327 12.59 7.39 -14.92
CA ILE A 327 12.21 6.74 -13.66
C ILE A 327 12.01 5.25 -13.85
N THR A 328 12.43 4.43 -12.88
CA THR A 328 12.18 2.97 -12.87
C THR A 328 10.81 2.63 -12.31
N ASN A 329 10.40 1.37 -12.44
CA ASN A 329 9.21 0.79 -11.79
C ASN A 329 9.22 0.83 -10.25
N LEU A 330 10.30 1.31 -9.61
CA LEU A 330 10.35 1.58 -8.18
C LEU A 330 10.00 3.04 -7.87
N ALA A 331 9.45 3.79 -8.81
CA ALA A 331 8.86 5.10 -8.59
C ALA A 331 7.63 5.28 -9.50
N PHE A 332 6.84 6.30 -9.17
CA PHE A 332 5.75 6.80 -10.00
C PHE A 332 6.13 8.17 -10.55
N GLY A 333 5.60 8.50 -11.72
CA GLY A 333 5.88 9.75 -12.41
C GLY A 333 4.60 10.48 -12.78
N LEU A 334 4.61 11.79 -12.64
CA LEU A 334 3.73 12.67 -13.39
C LEU A 334 4.58 13.43 -14.41
N TYR A 335 4.44 13.05 -15.67
CA TYR A 335 5.20 13.61 -16.80
C TYR A 335 4.61 14.95 -17.21
N ASP A 336 5.43 16.02 -17.16
CA ASP A 336 5.05 17.40 -17.51
C ASP A 336 3.81 17.94 -16.76
N ALA A 337 3.49 17.35 -15.62
CA ALA A 337 2.36 17.80 -14.82
C ALA A 337 2.62 19.18 -14.19
N PRO A 338 1.59 20.03 -14.09
CA PRO A 338 1.68 21.30 -13.37
C PRO A 338 2.17 21.11 -11.94
N LEU A 339 3.06 22.01 -11.51
CA LEU A 339 3.81 21.86 -10.26
C LEU A 339 2.93 21.82 -9.00
N TRP A 340 1.74 22.42 -9.00
CA TRP A 340 0.79 22.32 -7.89
C TRP A 340 0.40 20.86 -7.54
N ASN A 341 0.56 19.89 -8.46
CA ASN A 341 0.34 18.48 -8.15
C ASN A 341 1.38 17.97 -7.13
N MET A 342 2.62 18.48 -7.18
CA MET A 342 3.64 18.16 -6.19
C MET A 342 3.25 18.66 -4.79
N ALA A 343 2.66 19.85 -4.67
CA ALA A 343 2.19 20.39 -3.39
C ALA A 343 1.17 19.48 -2.71
N LEU A 344 0.26 18.87 -3.49
CA LEU A 344 -0.66 17.86 -2.97
C LEU A 344 0.09 16.65 -2.43
N ILE A 345 1.03 16.09 -3.21
CA ILE A 345 1.78 14.89 -2.83
C ILE A 345 2.69 15.13 -1.62
N ALA A 346 3.25 16.33 -1.52
CA ALA A 346 4.16 16.77 -0.47
C ALA A 346 3.45 17.13 0.86
N SER A 347 2.11 17.09 0.89
CA SER A 347 1.31 17.48 2.06
C SER A 347 1.17 16.36 3.10
N ARG A 348 0.93 16.75 4.36
CA ARG A 348 0.54 15.81 5.43
C ARG A 348 -0.80 15.15 5.12
N VAL A 349 -1.74 15.89 4.52
CA VAL A 349 -3.07 15.37 4.14
C VAL A 349 -2.95 14.17 3.20
N HIS A 350 -2.10 14.27 2.17
CA HIS A 350 -1.89 13.15 1.24
C HIS A 350 -1.09 12.01 1.88
N LEU A 351 -0.10 12.30 2.72
CA LEU A 351 0.62 11.27 3.47
C LEU A 351 -0.32 10.44 4.34
N VAL A 352 -1.23 11.11 5.06
CA VAL A 352 -2.24 10.47 5.91
C VAL A 352 -3.18 9.59 5.07
N TRP A 353 -3.60 10.05 3.89
CA TRP A 353 -4.39 9.25 2.96
C TRP A 353 -3.65 7.96 2.57
N ILE A 354 -2.45 8.07 2.00
CA ILE A 354 -1.73 6.90 1.49
C ILE A 354 -1.26 5.97 2.61
N ALA A 355 -0.98 6.50 3.81
CA ALA A 355 -0.59 5.69 4.97
C ALA A 355 -1.71 4.74 5.42
N THR A 356 -2.96 5.10 5.13
CA THR A 356 -4.17 4.33 5.44
C THR A 356 -4.55 3.40 4.29
N VAL A 357 -4.63 3.92 3.05
CA VAL A 357 -5.26 3.18 1.93
C VAL A 357 -4.27 2.38 1.08
N CYS A 358 -2.99 2.76 1.05
CA CYS A 358 -1.98 2.01 0.31
C CYS A 358 -1.45 0.83 1.12
N GLY A 359 -0.70 -0.05 0.47
CA GLY A 359 0.01 -1.12 1.16
C GLY A 359 1.22 -0.59 1.94
N LYS A 360 1.80 -1.45 2.77
CA LYS A 360 3.11 -1.23 3.39
C LYS A 360 4.04 -2.39 3.09
N LEU A 361 5.34 -2.15 3.24
CA LEU A 361 6.37 -3.19 3.31
C LEU A 361 6.87 -3.22 4.75
N GLU A 362 6.36 -4.18 5.53
CA GLU A 362 6.37 -4.15 7.00
C GLU A 362 5.62 -2.90 7.48
N THR A 363 6.34 -1.85 7.87
CA THR A 363 5.81 -0.54 8.25
C THR A 363 6.08 0.55 7.22
N ARG A 364 7.04 0.34 6.29
CA ARG A 364 7.42 1.33 5.27
C ARG A 364 6.28 1.56 4.31
N TYR A 365 6.04 2.81 3.92
CA TYR A 365 5.01 3.13 2.95
C TYR A 365 5.30 2.46 1.62
N ARG A 366 4.28 1.82 1.04
CA ARG A 366 4.33 1.29 -0.33
C ARG A 366 3.28 1.99 -1.17
N TYR A 367 3.71 3.07 -1.82
CA TYR A 367 2.85 3.95 -2.60
C TYR A 367 2.18 3.20 -3.75
N SER A 368 0.92 3.53 -4.03
CA SER A 368 0.15 3.04 -5.17
C SER A 368 -0.56 4.21 -5.84
N ASN A 369 -0.33 4.42 -7.14
CA ASN A 369 -1.11 5.41 -7.88
C ASN A 369 -2.59 5.03 -7.91
N THR A 370 -2.93 3.75 -8.06
CA THR A 370 -4.32 3.31 -8.21
C THR A 370 -5.15 3.23 -6.93
N LEU A 371 -4.51 3.13 -5.76
CA LEU A 371 -5.19 3.13 -4.45
C LEU A 371 -4.93 4.39 -3.64
N GLY A 372 -3.85 5.12 -3.90
CA GLY A 372 -3.52 6.38 -3.24
C GLY A 372 -3.88 7.58 -4.09
N TRP A 373 -3.13 7.84 -5.17
CA TRP A 373 -3.31 9.03 -5.99
C TRP A 373 -4.68 9.12 -6.67
N ASN A 374 -5.08 8.06 -7.36
CA ASN A 374 -6.31 8.05 -8.16
C ASN A 374 -7.58 8.05 -7.30
N THR A 375 -7.47 7.76 -6.03
CA THR A 375 -8.58 7.75 -5.07
C THR A 375 -8.48 8.93 -4.10
N PHE A 376 -7.43 9.77 -4.21
CA PHE A 376 -7.21 10.89 -3.31
C PHE A 376 -8.30 11.94 -3.54
N PRO A 377 -9.15 12.21 -2.54
CA PRO A 377 -10.31 13.06 -2.74
C PRO A 377 -9.93 14.53 -2.54
N VAL A 378 -9.63 15.22 -3.64
CA VAL A 378 -9.27 16.64 -3.68
C VAL A 378 -10.49 17.49 -4.02
N PRO A 379 -10.85 18.50 -3.19
CA PRO A 379 -11.89 19.47 -3.53
C PRO A 379 -11.61 20.17 -4.86
N THR A 380 -12.64 20.71 -5.50
CA THR A 380 -12.48 21.51 -6.73
C THR A 380 -11.52 22.68 -6.49
N LEU A 381 -10.41 22.70 -7.22
CA LEU A 381 -9.39 23.74 -7.08
C LEU A 381 -9.69 24.90 -8.02
N THR A 382 -9.75 26.11 -7.46
CA THR A 382 -9.78 27.36 -8.25
C THR A 382 -8.41 27.64 -8.86
N GLU A 383 -8.33 28.54 -9.85
CA GLU A 383 -7.03 28.97 -10.40
C GLU A 383 -6.13 29.63 -9.34
N LYS A 384 -6.73 30.39 -8.41
CA LYS A 384 -5.99 30.93 -7.26
C LYS A 384 -5.42 29.81 -6.39
N ASN A 385 -6.19 28.76 -6.10
CA ASN A 385 -5.70 27.61 -5.33
C ASN A 385 -4.50 26.95 -6.03
N LYS A 386 -4.58 26.74 -7.35
CA LYS A 386 -3.48 26.16 -8.13
C LYS A 386 -2.24 27.05 -8.13
N ALA A 387 -2.40 28.37 -8.23
CA ALA A 387 -1.28 29.31 -8.15
C ALA A 387 -0.62 29.30 -6.76
N ASP A 388 -1.42 29.33 -5.69
CA ASP A 388 -0.90 29.30 -4.31
C ASP A 388 -0.20 27.96 -4.00
N LEU A 389 -0.75 26.84 -4.45
CA LEU A 389 -0.12 25.52 -4.33
C LEU A 389 1.15 25.40 -5.18
N THR A 390 1.19 26.01 -6.38
CA THR A 390 2.42 26.07 -7.19
C THR A 390 3.54 26.76 -6.43
N ARG A 391 3.25 27.94 -5.86
CA ARG A 391 4.21 28.68 -5.03
C ARG A 391 4.66 27.91 -3.79
N CYS A 392 3.77 27.14 -3.16
CA CYS A 392 4.15 26.27 -2.05
C CYS A 392 5.14 25.17 -2.48
N ALA A 393 4.89 24.52 -3.62
CA ALA A 393 5.80 23.52 -4.17
C ALA A 393 7.17 24.13 -4.57
N GLU A 394 7.18 25.32 -5.17
CA GLU A 394 8.42 26.07 -5.47
C GLU A 394 9.21 26.38 -4.20
N ASN A 395 8.55 26.87 -3.15
CA ASN A 395 9.21 27.17 -1.88
C ASN A 395 9.81 25.92 -1.22
N ILE A 396 9.14 24.76 -1.32
CA ILE A 396 9.71 23.48 -0.85
C ILE A 396 10.98 23.13 -1.65
N LEU A 397 10.97 23.29 -2.97
CA LEU A 397 12.12 23.02 -3.82
C LEU A 397 13.29 23.97 -3.53
N LEU A 398 13.01 25.28 -3.42
CA LEU A 398 14.01 26.30 -3.08
C LEU A 398 14.60 26.09 -1.68
N ALA A 399 13.77 25.73 -0.69
CA ALA A 399 14.24 25.43 0.65
C ALA A 399 15.20 24.23 0.66
N ARG A 400 14.96 23.21 -0.18
CA ARG A 400 15.89 22.08 -0.33
C ARG A 400 17.19 22.50 -1.02
N GLU A 401 17.10 23.29 -2.09
CA GLU A 401 18.27 23.74 -2.86
C GLU A 401 19.25 24.55 -2.00
N ALA A 402 18.75 25.34 -1.05
CA ALA A 402 19.57 26.09 -0.09
C ALA A 402 20.49 25.20 0.78
N HIS A 403 20.25 23.88 0.82
CA HIS A 403 21.04 22.91 1.58
C HIS A 403 21.84 21.96 0.69
N PHE A 404 21.98 22.25 -0.60
CA PHE A 404 22.84 21.45 -1.49
C PHE A 404 24.27 21.35 -0.91
N PRO A 405 24.91 20.16 -0.87
CA PRO A 405 24.55 18.92 -1.58
C PRO A 405 23.77 17.88 -0.74
N ALA A 406 23.09 18.27 0.35
CA ALA A 406 22.34 17.32 1.19
C ALA A 406 21.29 16.53 0.39
N THR A 407 21.19 15.24 0.69
CA THR A 407 20.24 14.32 0.06
C THR A 407 18.83 14.47 0.64
N ILE A 408 17.81 14.01 -0.11
CA ILE A 408 16.44 13.94 0.41
C ILE A 408 16.35 13.07 1.68
N ALA A 409 17.19 12.04 1.79
CA ALA A 409 17.26 11.22 2.99
C ALA A 409 17.68 12.03 4.22
N GLU A 410 18.68 12.90 4.09
CA GLU A 410 19.20 13.75 5.17
C GLU A 410 18.24 14.89 5.49
N LEU A 411 17.70 15.55 4.47
CA LEU A 411 16.77 16.69 4.62
C LEU A 411 15.44 16.31 5.28
N TYR A 412 15.02 15.05 5.19
CA TYR A 412 13.77 14.53 5.74
C TYR A 412 13.97 13.58 6.93
N ASP A 413 15.16 13.56 7.53
CA ASP A 413 15.34 12.96 8.86
C ASP A 413 14.58 13.83 9.89
N PRO A 414 13.58 13.31 10.63
CA PRO A 414 12.78 14.10 11.57
C PRO A 414 13.60 14.93 12.57
N GLU A 415 14.70 14.36 13.04
CA GLU A 415 15.57 14.97 14.06
C GLU A 415 16.47 16.07 13.48
N LYS A 416 16.70 16.06 12.16
CA LYS A 416 17.66 16.93 11.47
C LYS A 416 17.04 17.78 10.36
N MET A 417 15.73 17.69 10.15
CA MET A 417 15.03 18.42 9.10
C MET A 417 15.22 19.94 9.28
N PRO A 418 15.82 20.65 8.30
CA PRO A 418 16.07 22.09 8.41
C PRO A 418 14.81 22.91 8.66
N ALA A 419 14.94 23.97 9.47
CA ALA A 419 13.80 24.80 9.89
C ALA A 419 13.06 25.45 8.71
N ASN A 420 13.78 26.01 7.74
CA ASN A 420 13.17 26.62 6.55
C ASN A 420 12.41 25.60 5.67
N LEU A 421 12.89 24.35 5.60
CA LEU A 421 12.19 23.28 4.88
C LEU A 421 10.94 22.83 5.63
N ARG A 422 11.01 22.75 6.96
CA ARG A 422 9.85 22.46 7.82
C ARG A 422 8.77 23.52 7.66
N GLU A 423 9.14 24.80 7.72
CA GLU A 423 8.25 25.94 7.51
C GLU A 423 7.61 25.92 6.12
N ALA A 424 8.38 25.60 5.06
CA ALA A 424 7.83 25.48 3.71
C ALA A 424 6.74 24.40 3.60
N HIS A 425 6.92 23.26 4.29
CA HIS A 425 5.91 22.22 4.37
C HIS A 425 4.70 22.62 5.22
N GLU A 426 4.91 23.23 6.39
CA GLU A 426 3.81 23.72 7.23
C GLU A 426 2.96 24.76 6.51
N ARG A 427 3.59 25.61 5.68
CA ARG A 427 2.89 26.57 4.84
C ARG A 427 2.07 25.87 3.75
N ASN A 428 2.65 24.86 3.09
CA ASN A 428 1.95 24.03 2.11
C ASN A 428 0.72 23.36 2.72
N ASP A 429 0.87 22.77 3.90
CA ASP A 429 -0.23 22.15 4.63
C ASP A 429 -1.28 23.18 5.03
N GLU A 430 -0.91 24.34 5.58
CA GLU A 430 -1.90 25.37 5.91
C GLU A 430 -2.73 25.81 4.70
N VAL A 431 -2.08 26.04 3.56
CA VAL A 431 -2.76 26.43 2.32
C VAL A 431 -3.70 25.33 1.87
N LEU A 432 -3.24 24.08 1.84
CA LEU A 432 -4.06 22.95 1.42
C LEU A 432 -5.23 22.70 2.37
N GLU A 433 -5.00 22.70 3.68
CA GLU A 433 -6.04 22.44 4.68
C GLU A 433 -7.13 23.52 4.68
N ARG A 434 -6.76 24.78 4.44
CA ARG A 434 -7.74 25.85 4.21
C ARG A 434 -8.59 25.61 2.97
N ILE A 435 -8.05 25.00 1.92
CA ILE A 435 -8.84 24.58 0.75
C ILE A 435 -9.84 23.47 1.12
N TYR A 436 -9.47 22.55 2.01
CA TYR A 436 -10.35 21.46 2.44
C TYR A 436 -11.48 21.90 3.38
N ILE A 437 -11.17 22.69 4.42
CA ILE A 437 -12.11 23.00 5.50
C ILE A 437 -12.09 24.48 5.98
N GLY A 438 -11.36 25.37 5.29
CA GLY A 438 -11.26 26.79 5.67
C GLY A 438 -10.30 27.10 6.83
N ARG A 439 -9.71 26.08 7.46
CA ARG A 439 -8.73 26.19 8.56
C ARG A 439 -7.77 24.99 8.56
N ARG A 440 -6.80 24.98 9.49
CA ARG A 440 -5.99 23.78 9.75
C ARG A 440 -6.82 22.67 10.41
N PHE A 441 -6.52 21.42 10.08
CA PHE A 441 -7.04 20.26 10.80
C PHE A 441 -6.42 20.18 12.20
N LYS A 442 -7.19 19.67 13.16
CA LYS A 442 -6.77 19.51 14.56
C LYS A 442 -5.76 18.36 14.71
N ASN A 443 -5.95 17.28 13.97
CA ASN A 443 -5.13 16.07 14.02
C ASN A 443 -5.38 15.18 12.79
N ASP A 444 -4.64 14.07 12.69
CA ASP A 444 -4.75 13.13 11.56
C ASP A 444 -6.07 12.36 11.54
N THR A 445 -6.78 12.24 12.67
CA THR A 445 -8.11 11.61 12.71
C THR A 445 -9.13 12.50 11.98
N GLU A 446 -9.15 13.80 12.27
CA GLU A 446 -10.03 14.76 11.57
C GLU A 446 -9.70 14.82 10.06
N ARG A 447 -8.41 14.71 9.70
CA ARG A 447 -7.98 14.61 8.29
C ARG A 447 -8.60 13.38 7.62
N LEU A 448 -8.45 12.20 8.22
CA LEU A 448 -8.98 10.96 7.65
C LEU A 448 -10.50 10.96 7.54
N GLU A 449 -11.21 11.38 8.58
CA GLU A 449 -12.67 11.49 8.56
C GLU A 449 -13.14 12.35 7.38
N LYS A 450 -12.52 13.52 7.19
CA LYS A 450 -12.87 14.41 6.09
C LYS A 450 -12.55 13.83 4.71
N LEU A 451 -11.42 13.14 4.59
CA LEU A 451 -11.01 12.49 3.35
C LEU A 451 -11.97 11.36 2.98
N PHE A 452 -12.33 10.48 3.92
CA PHE A 452 -13.31 9.43 3.67
C PHE A 452 -14.69 9.99 3.32
N GLU A 453 -15.15 11.05 4.01
CA GLU A 453 -16.40 11.75 3.70
C GLU A 453 -16.38 12.30 2.25
N LEU A 454 -15.29 12.93 1.82
CA LEU A 454 -15.14 13.44 0.46
C LEU A 454 -15.05 12.31 -0.57
N TYR A 455 -14.29 11.25 -0.28
CA TYR A 455 -14.17 10.07 -1.13
C TYR A 455 -15.56 9.48 -1.40
N THR A 456 -16.32 9.20 -0.35
CA THR A 456 -17.69 8.67 -0.46
C THR A 456 -18.56 9.55 -1.34
N ARG A 457 -18.60 10.86 -1.10
CA ARG A 457 -19.37 11.80 -1.94
C ARG A 457 -18.95 11.78 -3.41
N MET A 458 -17.65 11.73 -3.69
CA MET A 458 -17.12 11.72 -5.07
C MET A 458 -17.34 10.38 -5.78
N THR A 459 -17.51 9.28 -5.04
CA THR A 459 -17.71 7.95 -5.63
C THR A 459 -19.16 7.50 -5.71
N GLU A 460 -20.04 7.99 -4.82
CA GLU A 460 -21.47 7.68 -4.80
C GLU A 460 -22.31 8.56 -5.74
N SER A 461 -21.76 9.69 -6.23
CA SER A 461 -22.43 10.58 -7.18
C SER A 461 -21.88 10.45 -8.62
N PRO A 462 -22.18 9.38 -9.39
CA PRO A 462 -21.78 9.28 -10.80
C PRO A 462 -22.79 9.97 -11.77
N ALA A 463 -23.33 11.15 -11.46
CA ALA A 463 -24.38 11.77 -12.30
C ALA A 463 -24.27 13.29 -12.60
N ALA A 464 -23.13 13.97 -12.37
CA ALA A 464 -23.04 15.42 -12.63
C ALA A 464 -21.71 15.92 -13.25
N ALA A 465 -20.98 15.06 -13.96
CA ALA A 465 -19.76 15.47 -14.67
C ALA A 465 -19.71 14.90 -16.11
N GLY A 466 -20.87 14.93 -16.78
CA GLY A 466 -21.04 14.50 -18.16
C GLY A 466 -22.28 15.15 -18.77
N ALA A 467 -22.20 16.46 -19.01
CA ALA A 467 -23.00 17.20 -19.98
C ALA A 467 -22.09 18.21 -20.67
#